data_AF-A0A1M7RRT6-F1
#
_entry.id   AF-A0A1M7RRT6-F1
#
_cell.length_a   1.000
_cell.length_b   1.000
_cell.length_c   1.000
_cell.angle_alpha   90.00
_cell.angle_beta   90.00
_cell.angle_gamma   90.00
#
_symmetry.space_group_name_H-M   'P 1'
#
loop_
_entity.id
_entity.type
_entity.pdbx_description
1 polymer ?
#
loop_
_entity_poly.entity_id
_entity_poly.type
_entity_poly.pdbx_seq_one_letter_code
_entity_poly.pdbx_strand_id
1 'polypeptide(L)'
;MLRKYRIISVGSKKRLLIDFEDEKYEILSIFLESDVIPFEEWVKERFSKVLSGESQYEEVNGNVCGAEINSQTTKISDNLAYDGEGASCIVDTKELYEIIVEWCEKVKEFLDENP
;
A
#
# COMPACT_ATOMS: atom_id res chain seq x y z
N MET A 1 11.78 -0.35 6.14
CA MET A 1 10.74 0.50 6.77
C MET A 1 10.14 -0.22 7.97
N LEU A 2 10.35 0.31 9.18
CA LEU A 2 9.86 -0.31 10.42
C LEU A 2 8.35 -0.08 10.54
N ARG A 3 7.61 -1.17 10.75
CA ARG A 3 6.15 -1.21 10.73
C ARG A 3 5.62 -2.12 11.83
N LYS A 4 4.39 -1.86 12.27
CA LYS A 4 3.67 -2.65 13.27
C LYS A 4 2.28 -2.99 12.75
N TYR A 5 1.79 -4.16 13.15
CA TYR A 5 0.42 -4.59 12.89
C TYR A 5 -0.38 -4.45 14.17
N ARG A 6 -1.58 -3.89 14.08
CA ARG A 6 -2.47 -3.74 15.23
C ARG A 6 -3.88 -4.20 14.87
N ILE A 7 -4.53 -4.87 15.81
CA ILE A 7 -5.95 -5.20 15.70
C ILE A 7 -6.72 -4.23 16.58
N ILE A 8 -7.70 -3.54 16.01
CA ILE A 8 -8.61 -2.65 16.74
C ILE A 8 -10.04 -3.18 16.70
N SER A 9 -10.83 -2.86 17.71
CA SER A 9 -12.28 -3.13 17.72
C SER A 9 -13.04 -1.87 17.35
N VAL A 10 -13.84 -1.94 16.29
CA VAL A 10 -14.75 -0.88 15.84
C VAL A 10 -16.17 -1.41 15.98
N GLY A 11 -16.79 -1.12 17.13
CA GLY A 11 -18.06 -1.74 17.53
C GLY A 11 -17.88 -3.24 17.76
N SER A 12 -18.70 -4.07 17.12
CA SER A 12 -18.58 -5.54 17.17
C SER A 12 -17.58 -6.10 16.16
N LYS A 13 -17.05 -5.28 15.25
CA LYS A 13 -16.11 -5.72 14.22
C LYS A 13 -14.68 -5.48 14.65
N LYS A 14 -13.77 -6.39 14.30
CA LYS A 14 -12.33 -6.15 14.40
C LYS A 14 -11.81 -5.64 13.06
N ARG A 15 -10.72 -4.87 13.10
CA ARG A 15 -9.95 -4.47 11.91
C ARG A 15 -8.49 -4.70 12.17
N LEU A 16 -7.79 -5.20 11.17
CA LEU A 16 -6.34 -5.22 11.12
C LEU A 16 -5.87 -3.90 10.49
N LEU A 17 -4.87 -3.27 11.11
CA LEU A 17 -4.21 -2.07 10.63
C LEU A 17 -2.70 -2.33 10.51
N ILE A 18 -2.06 -1.56 9.64
CA ILE A 18 -0.61 -1.50 9.50
C ILE A 18 -0.15 -0.07 9.74
N ASP A 19 0.81 0.14 10.63
CA ASP A 19 1.34 1.46 10.96
C ASP A 19 2.85 1.50 10.74
N PHE A 20 3.37 2.63 10.25
CA PHE A 20 4.80 2.88 10.09
C PHE A 20 5.31 3.76 11.22
N GLU A 21 6.53 3.49 11.71
CA GLU A 21 7.09 4.27 12.83
C GLU A 21 7.54 5.68 12.44
N ASP A 22 7.91 5.88 11.17
CA ASP A 22 8.31 7.18 10.63
C ASP A 22 7.11 7.82 9.93
N GLU A 23 6.70 9.00 10.40
CA GLU A 23 5.53 9.75 9.91
C GLU A 23 5.58 9.99 8.39
N LYS A 24 6.79 10.09 7.80
CA LYS A 24 6.91 10.25 6.35
C LYS A 24 6.37 9.07 5.54
N TYR A 25 6.14 7.92 6.17
CA TYR A 25 5.57 6.72 5.55
C TYR A 25 4.11 6.48 5.95
N GLU A 26 3.47 7.39 6.68
CA GLU A 26 2.08 7.22 7.12
C GLU A 26 1.11 7.01 5.94
N ILE A 27 1.36 7.67 4.81
CA ILE A 27 0.55 7.48 3.60
C ILE A 27 0.57 6.03 3.06
N LEU A 28 1.62 5.25 3.36
CA LEU A 28 1.67 3.85 2.97
C LEU A 28 0.59 3.03 3.68
N SER A 29 0.24 3.35 4.92
CA SER A 29 -0.88 2.72 5.62
C SER A 29 -2.18 2.94 4.87
N ILE A 30 -2.42 4.18 4.43
CA ILE A 30 -3.61 4.55 3.66
C ILE A 30 -3.66 3.79 2.34
N PHE A 31 -2.55 3.79 1.59
CA PHE A 31 -2.45 3.07 0.31
C PHE A 31 -2.69 1.56 0.48
N LEU A 32 -2.05 0.93 1.47
CA LEU A 32 -2.20 -0.50 1.75
C LEU A 32 -3.63 -0.86 2.14
N GLU A 33 -4.30 -0.03 2.93
CA GLU A 33 -5.66 -0.30 3.40
C GLU A 33 -6.75 0.04 2.36
N SER A 34 -6.58 1.15 1.64
CA SER A 34 -7.65 1.75 0.81
C SER A 34 -7.53 1.41 -0.68
N ASP A 35 -6.34 1.07 -1.15
CA ASP A 35 -6.07 0.85 -2.58
C ASP A 35 -5.58 -0.58 -2.85
N VAL A 36 -4.67 -1.09 -2.01
CA VAL A 36 -4.12 -2.44 -2.22
C VAL A 36 -5.16 -3.52 -1.95
N ILE A 37 -5.85 -3.50 -0.81
CA ILE A 37 -6.81 -4.58 -0.49
C ILE A 37 -7.98 -4.63 -1.49
N PRO A 38 -8.62 -3.51 -1.88
CA PRO A 38 -9.69 -3.56 -2.87
C PRO A 38 -9.24 -3.96 -4.28
N PHE A 39 -7.96 -3.74 -4.62
CA PHE A 39 -7.43 -3.94 -5.97
C PHE A 39 -6.16 -4.80 -6.00
N GLU A 40 -6.07 -5.81 -5.12
CA GLU A 40 -4.84 -6.57 -4.85
C GLU A 40 -4.15 -7.07 -6.12
N GLU A 41 -4.88 -7.82 -6.96
CA GLU A 41 -4.34 -8.42 -8.17
C GLU A 41 -3.82 -7.35 -9.14
N TRP A 42 -4.58 -6.27 -9.31
CA TRP A 42 -4.22 -5.18 -10.19
C TRP A 42 -2.95 -4.46 -9.72
N VAL A 43 -2.88 -4.13 -8.42
CA VAL A 43 -1.70 -3.47 -7.85
C VAL A 43 -0.48 -4.39 -7.97
N LYS A 44 -0.60 -5.67 -7.59
CA LYS A 44 0.51 -6.63 -7.68
C LYS A 44 0.99 -6.82 -9.12
N GLU A 45 0.09 -6.84 -10.09
CA GLU A 45 0.45 -6.94 -11.52
C GLU A 45 1.30 -5.74 -11.97
N ARG A 46 0.93 -4.51 -11.59
CA ARG A 46 1.68 -3.29 -11.95
C ARG A 46 3.11 -3.32 -11.41
N PHE A 47 3.29 -3.69 -10.15
CA PHE A 47 4.62 -3.85 -9.57
C PHE A 47 5.41 -4.98 -10.24
N SER A 48 4.76 -6.12 -10.50
CA SER A 48 5.39 -7.28 -11.15
C SER A 48 5.92 -6.94 -12.55
N LYS A 49 5.15 -6.22 -13.36
CA LYS A 49 5.59 -5.76 -14.69
C LYS A 49 6.85 -4.90 -14.64
N VAL A 50 6.95 -4.01 -13.66
CA VAL A 50 8.12 -3.14 -13.49
C VAL A 50 9.32 -3.94 -12.97
N LEU A 51 9.13 -4.79 -11.97
CA LEU A 51 10.20 -5.57 -11.35
C LEU A 51 10.72 -6.69 -12.27
N SER A 52 9.90 -7.21 -13.19
CA SER A 52 10.30 -8.18 -14.20
C SER A 52 11.01 -7.54 -15.40
N GLY A 53 10.91 -6.22 -15.56
CA GLY A 53 11.40 -5.47 -16.71
C GLY A 53 10.48 -5.51 -17.93
N GLU A 54 9.28 -6.08 -17.82
CA GLU A 54 8.25 -6.03 -18.86
C GLU A 54 7.81 -4.58 -19.15
N SER A 55 7.76 -3.76 -18.10
CA SER A 55 7.48 -2.32 -18.18
C SER A 55 8.58 -1.52 -17.50
N GLN A 56 8.87 -0.33 -18.03
CA GLN A 56 9.81 0.60 -17.39
C GLN A 56 9.12 1.47 -16.33
N TYR A 57 7.81 1.64 -16.46
CA TYR A 57 7.02 2.53 -15.65
C TYR A 57 5.55 2.13 -15.66
N GLU A 58 4.92 2.12 -14.49
CA GLU A 58 3.49 1.85 -14.33
C GLU A 58 2.87 2.84 -13.35
N GLU A 59 1.55 3.01 -13.44
CA GLU A 59 0.79 3.81 -12.50
C GLU A 59 -0.37 3.04 -11.90
N VAL A 60 -0.60 3.26 -10.62
CA VAL A 60 -1.83 2.90 -9.92
C VAL A 60 -2.51 4.21 -9.55
N ASN A 61 -3.69 4.45 -10.08
CA ASN A 61 -4.57 5.53 -9.64
C ASN A 61 -5.73 4.89 -8.89
N GLY A 62 -5.53 4.66 -7.59
CA GLY A 62 -6.48 3.98 -6.72
C GLY A 62 -7.65 4.87 -6.30
N ASN A 63 -8.32 4.46 -5.24
CA ASN A 63 -9.36 5.22 -4.56
C ASN A 63 -8.81 6.48 -3.90
N VAL A 64 -7.76 6.33 -3.07
CA VAL A 64 -7.25 7.40 -2.22
C VAL A 64 -5.86 7.82 -2.66
N CYS A 65 -4.98 6.86 -2.95
CA CYS A 65 -3.61 7.14 -3.33
C CYS A 65 -3.31 6.88 -4.81
N GLY A 66 -2.34 7.62 -5.33
CA GLY A 66 -1.63 7.35 -6.57
C GLY A 66 -0.28 6.68 -6.28
N ALA A 67 0.15 5.79 -7.18
CA ALA A 67 1.49 5.21 -7.18
C ALA A 67 2.14 5.38 -8.56
N GLU A 68 3.27 6.09 -8.61
CA GLU A 68 4.14 6.20 -9.78
C GLU A 68 5.29 5.19 -9.59
N ILE A 69 5.30 4.11 -10.37
CA ILE A 69 6.13 2.92 -10.11
C ILE A 69 7.22 2.83 -11.19
N ASN A 70 8.50 2.89 -10.79
CA ASN A 70 9.62 2.55 -11.66
C ASN A 70 10.49 1.45 -11.01
N SER A 71 11.53 0.97 -11.69
CA SER A 71 12.30 -0.20 -11.23
C SER A 71 13.11 0.02 -9.95
N GLN A 72 13.36 1.28 -9.57
CA GLN A 72 14.13 1.64 -8.38
C GLN A 72 13.23 2.14 -7.25
N THR A 73 12.32 3.04 -7.59
CA THR A 73 11.49 3.73 -6.60
C THR A 73 10.03 3.78 -7.01
N THR A 74 9.15 3.74 -6.01
CA THR A 74 7.75 4.08 -6.15
C THR A 74 7.45 5.34 -5.37
N LYS A 75 6.79 6.30 -6.00
CA LYS A 75 6.23 7.47 -5.31
C LYS A 75 4.75 7.20 -5.03
N ILE A 76 4.36 7.31 -3.76
CA ILE A 76 2.96 7.28 -3.33
C ILE A 76 2.52 8.70 -3.01
N SER A 77 1.35 9.10 -3.49
CA SER A 77 0.77 10.43 -3.25
C SER A 77 -0.71 10.36 -2.92
N ASP A 78 -1.20 11.30 -2.12
CA ASP A 78 -2.62 11.48 -1.85
C ASP A 78 -3.31 12.12 -3.07
N ASN A 79 -4.16 11.34 -3.75
CA ASN A 79 -4.92 11.83 -4.92
C ASN A 79 -6.09 12.73 -4.54
N LEU A 80 -6.45 12.79 -3.25
CA LEU A 80 -7.57 13.61 -2.74
C LEU A 80 -7.11 15.00 -2.27
N ALA A 81 -5.80 15.25 -2.23
CA ALA A 81 -5.27 16.52 -1.79
C ALA A 81 -5.62 17.66 -2.75
N TYR A 82 -6.16 18.76 -2.20
CA TYR A 82 -6.48 19.96 -2.95
C TYR A 82 -5.19 20.73 -3.28
N ASP A 83 -4.98 21.06 -4.55
CA ASP A 83 -3.85 21.85 -5.07
C ASP A 83 -2.44 21.20 -4.94
N GLY A 84 -2.38 19.87 -4.78
CA GLY A 84 -1.12 19.12 -4.84
C GLY A 84 -0.26 19.15 -3.56
N GLU A 85 -0.75 19.76 -2.48
CA GLU A 85 -0.09 19.77 -1.15
C GLU A 85 -0.46 18.53 -0.30
N GLY A 86 -0.57 17.37 -0.94
CA GLY A 86 -0.89 16.10 -0.27
C GLY A 86 0.30 15.45 0.39
N ALA A 87 0.03 14.55 1.35
CA ALA A 87 1.06 13.64 1.83
C ALA A 87 1.63 12.84 0.64
N SER A 88 2.94 12.62 0.64
CA SER A 88 3.59 11.76 -0.34
C SER A 88 4.86 11.16 0.24
N CYS A 89 5.27 10.02 -0.29
CA CYS A 89 6.53 9.40 0.05
C CYS A 89 7.15 8.71 -1.16
N ILE A 90 8.48 8.61 -1.16
CA ILE A 90 9.24 7.83 -2.15
C ILE A 90 9.93 6.70 -1.41
N VAL A 91 9.76 5.48 -1.91
CA VAL A 91 10.28 4.24 -1.32
C VAL A 91 10.89 3.37 -2.40
N ASP A 92 11.72 2.41 -2.00
CA ASP A 92 12.22 1.38 -2.91
C ASP A 92 11.06 0.51 -3.42
N THR A 93 11.00 0.29 -4.74
CA THR A 93 9.89 -0.42 -5.39
C THR A 93 9.80 -1.87 -4.93
N LYS A 94 10.95 -2.54 -4.77
CA LYS A 94 10.99 -3.93 -4.37
C LYS A 94 10.59 -4.07 -2.90
N GLU A 95 11.11 -3.20 -2.03
CA GLU A 95 10.73 -3.17 -0.62
C GLU A 95 9.22 -2.93 -0.45
N LEU A 96 8.64 -1.99 -1.20
CA LEU A 96 7.19 -1.75 -1.16
C LEU A 96 6.39 -2.95 -1.67
N TYR A 97 6.84 -3.62 -2.73
CA TYR A 97 6.17 -4.82 -3.24
C TYR A 97 6.19 -5.97 -2.22
N GLU A 98 7.30 -6.19 -1.52
CA GLU A 98 7.39 -7.18 -0.44
C GLU A 98 6.40 -6.86 0.70
N ILE A 99 6.25 -5.59 1.06
CA ILE A 99 5.26 -5.14 2.05
C ILE A 99 3.82 -5.35 1.56
N ILE A 100 3.53 -5.08 0.29
CA ILE A 100 2.21 -5.33 -0.33
C ILE A 100 1.85 -6.81 -0.23
N VAL A 101 2.78 -7.71 -0.59
CA VAL A 101 2.56 -9.15 -0.51
C VAL A 101 2.31 -9.59 0.93
N GLU A 102 3.17 -9.19 1.87
CA GLU A 102 3.00 -9.52 3.29
C GLU A 102 1.67 -8.98 3.84
N TRP A 103 1.28 -7.76 3.47
CA TRP A 103 0.04 -7.16 3.94
C TRP A 103 -1.19 -7.95 3.48
N CYS A 104 -1.25 -8.31 2.20
CA CYS A 104 -2.33 -9.14 1.67
C CYS A 104 -2.41 -10.50 2.38
N GLU A 105 -1.27 -11.15 2.63
CA GLU A 105 -1.21 -12.41 3.38
C GLU A 105 -1.76 -12.25 4.80
N LYS A 106 -1.34 -11.20 5.53
CA LYS A 106 -1.82 -10.92 6.89
C LYS A 106 -3.30 -10.58 6.95
N VAL A 107 -3.82 -9.84 5.97
CA VAL A 107 -5.25 -9.54 5.88
C VAL A 107 -6.03 -10.82 5.66
N LYS A 108 -5.56 -11.71 4.79
CA LYS A 108 -6.19 -13.02 4.57
C LYS A 108 -6.21 -13.87 5.85
N GLU A 109 -5.08 -14.02 6.53
CA GLU A 109 -4.99 -14.72 7.82
C GLU A 109 -5.95 -14.13 8.86
N PHE A 110 -6.01 -12.80 8.95
CA PHE A 110 -6.89 -12.11 9.88
C PHE A 110 -8.38 -12.36 9.58
N LEU A 111 -8.79 -12.37 8.31
CA LEU A 111 -10.16 -12.65 7.91
C LEU A 111 -10.55 -14.11 8.15
N ASP A 112 -9.63 -15.05 7.91
CA ASP A 112 -9.85 -16.48 8.20
C ASP A 112 -10.05 -16.74 9.70
N GLU A 113 -9.35 -15.99 10.57
CA GLU A 113 -9.50 -16.05 12.04
C GLU A 113 -10.70 -15.26 12.57
N ASN A 114 -11.26 -14.32 11.80
CA ASN A 114 -12.33 -13.41 12.21
C ASN A 114 -13.42 -13.27 11.10
N PRO A 115 -14.19 -14.34 10.84
CA PRO A 115 -15.19 -14.38 9.77
C PRO A 115 -16.41 -13.48 9.99
#